data_AF-A0A442E887-F1
#
_entry.id   AF-A0A442E887-F1
#
_cell.length_a   1.000
_cell.length_b   1.000
_cell.length_c   1.000
_cell.angle_alpha   90.00
_cell.angle_beta   90.00
_cell.angle_gamma   90.00
#
_symmetry.space_group_name_H-M   'P 1'
#
loop_
_entity.id
_entity.type
_entity.pdbx_description
1 polymer ?
#
loop_
_entity_poly.entity_id
_entity_poly.type
_entity_poly.pdbx_seq_one_letter_code
_entity_poly.pdbx_strand_id
1 'polypeptide(L)' 'MTLPATIVLPAGPTLRSADLCAAFGFTRQSLNYYCRRRDFPQPSGRNSAARYDTRAVSRWIANNGSKAVFV' A
#
# COMPACT_ATOMS: atom_id res chain seq x y z
N MET A 1 -3.64 5.32 -14.49
CA MET A 1 -2.46 5.25 -13.59
C MET A 1 -2.01 3.81 -13.53
N THR A 2 -0.86 3.52 -14.14
CA THR A 2 -0.21 2.21 -14.12
C THR A 2 0.60 2.12 -12.83
N LEU A 3 0.51 1.00 -12.11
CA LEU A 3 1.35 0.77 -10.93
C LEU A 3 2.81 0.63 -11.36
N PRO A 4 3.77 1.10 -10.54
CA PRO A 4 5.18 0.85 -10.81
C PRO A 4 5.44 -0.65 -10.79
N ALA A 5 6.25 -1.14 -11.74
CA ALA A 5 6.56 -2.56 -11.87
C ALA A 5 7.26 -3.14 -10.62
N THR A 6 7.99 -2.30 -9.87
CA THR A 6 8.61 -2.64 -8.60
C THR A 6 8.24 -1.62 -7.54
N ILE A 7 7.75 -2.07 -6.40
CA ILE A 7 7.35 -1.24 -5.26
C ILE A 7 8.20 -1.64 -4.05
N VAL A 8 8.89 -0.66 -3.48
CA VAL A 8 9.77 -0.85 -2.32
C VAL A 8 9.02 -0.48 -1.05
N LEU A 9 8.90 -1.41 -0.11
CA LEU A 9 8.17 -1.26 1.15
C LEU A 9 9.11 -1.47 2.34
N PRO A 10 8.94 -0.76 3.46
CA PRO A 10 9.71 -1.04 4.66
C PRO A 10 9.38 -2.44 5.20
N ALA A 11 10.41 -3.14 5.67
CA ALA A 11 10.27 -4.43 6.32
C ALA A 11 9.57 -4.27 7.67
N GLY A 12 8.46 -4.97 7.85
CA GLY A 12 7.70 -4.95 9.11
C GLY A 12 6.34 -5.63 8.98
N PRO A 13 5.66 -5.90 10.10
CA PRO A 13 4.33 -6.52 10.09
C PRO A 13 3.24 -5.56 9.60
N THR A 14 3.45 -4.25 9.75
CA THR A 14 2.50 -3.23 9.30
C THR A 14 3.16 -2.04 8.65
N LEU A 15 2.46 -1.42 7.70
CA LEU A 15 2.87 -0.23 6.95
C LEU A 15 2.03 0.97 7.35
N ARG A 16 2.61 2.18 7.33
CA ARG A 16 1.86 3.42 7.51
C ARG A 16 1.37 3.93 6.16
N SER A 17 0.34 4.78 6.17
CA SER A 17 -0.11 5.45 4.93
C SER A 17 1.01 6.25 4.27
N ALA A 18 1.94 6.82 5.05
CA ALA A 18 3.07 7.59 4.52
C ALA A 18 4.03 6.72 3.69
N ASP A 19 4.35 5.53 4.20
CA ASP A 19 5.24 4.58 3.51
C ASP A 19 4.63 4.14 2.18
N LEU A 20 3.32 3.86 2.17
CA LEU A 20 2.59 3.54 0.95
C LEU A 20 2.53 4.73 -0.02
N CYS A 21 2.30 5.93 0.48
CA CYS A 21 2.29 7.12 -0.38
C CYS A 21 3.65 7.33 -1.05
N ALA A 22 4.75 7.15 -0.31
CA ALA A 22 6.11 7.24 -0.85
C ALA A 22 6.40 6.12 -1.87
N ALA A 23 6.07 4.87 -1.53
CA ALA A 23 6.38 3.71 -2.35
C ALA A 23 5.64 3.68 -3.69
N PHE A 24 4.39 4.15 -3.70
CA PHE A 24 3.53 4.16 -4.88
C PHE A 24 3.50 5.51 -5.61
N GLY A 25 4.08 6.57 -5.03
CA GLY A 25 3.91 7.94 -5.51
C GLY A 25 2.47 8.46 -5.39
N PHE A 26 1.73 7.95 -4.40
CA PHE A 26 0.30 8.27 -4.22
C PHE A 26 0.10 9.44 -3.27
N THR A 27 -0.97 10.19 -3.51
CA THR A 27 -1.52 11.08 -2.49
C THR A 27 -2.39 10.28 -1.51
N ARG A 28 -2.65 10.84 -0.33
CA ARG A 28 -3.57 10.24 0.65
C ARG A 28 -4.99 10.05 0.10
N GLN A 29 -5.45 10.95 -0.77
CA GLN A 29 -6.74 10.82 -1.46
C GLN A 29 -6.72 9.65 -2.45
N SER A 30 -5.65 9.51 -3.23
CA SER A 30 -5.45 8.35 -4.11
C SER A 30 -5.48 7.06 -3.31
N LEU A 31 -4.75 6.97 -2.20
CA LEU A 31 -4.75 5.80 -1.33
C LEU A 31 -6.17 5.42 -0.86
N ASN A 32 -6.96 6.41 -0.39
CA ASN A 32 -8.35 6.20 -0.01
C ASN A 32 -9.24 5.74 -1.18
N TYR A 33 -9.01 6.29 -2.37
CA TYR A 33 -9.71 5.86 -3.58
C TYR A 33 -9.43 4.39 -3.90
N TYR A 34 -8.16 3.95 -3.83
CA TYR A 34 -7.78 2.55 -4.04
C TYR A 34 -8.37 1.62 -2.97
N CYS A 35 -8.37 2.04 -1.70
CA CYS A 35 -9.04 1.29 -0.61
C CYS A 35 -10.54 1.08 -0.90
N ARG A 36 -11.22 2.07 -1.49
CA ARG A 36 -12.67 2.00 -1.74
C ARG A 36 -13.06 1.33 -3.06
N ARG A 37 -12.24 1.41 -4.10
CA ARG A 37 -12.63 1.04 -5.48
C ARG A 37 -11.74 0.00 -6.17
N ARG A 38 -10.62 -0.39 -5.57
CA ARG A 38 -9.62 -1.28 -6.20
C ARG A 38 -9.24 -2.47 -5.31
N ASP A 39 -10.11 -2.82 -4.37
CA ASP A 39 -9.90 -3.92 -3.40
C ASP A 39 -8.55 -3.83 -2.66
N PHE A 40 -8.05 -2.61 -2.47
CA PHE A 40 -6.81 -2.41 -1.74
C PHE A 40 -7.04 -2.71 -0.24
N PRO A 41 -6.07 -3.32 0.46
CA PRO A 41 -6.21 -3.68 1.86
C PRO A 41 -6.67 -2.51 2.73
N GLN A 42 -7.67 -2.76 3.57
CA GLN A 42 -8.17 -1.76 4.50
C GLN A 42 -7.18 -1.58 5.65
N PRO A 43 -6.91 -0.34 6.08
CA PRO A 43 -6.11 -0.10 7.26
C PRO A 43 -6.89 -0.44 8.54
N SER A 44 -6.17 -0.90 9.56
CA SER A 44 -6.64 -0.88 10.94
C SER A 44 -6.33 0.50 11.56
N GLY A 45 -7.28 1.07 12.30
CA GLY A 45 -7.17 2.39 12.90
C GLY A 45 -7.62 3.55 11.99
N ARG A 46 -7.53 4.78 12.50
CA ARG A 46 -7.98 6.00 11.80
C ARG A 46 -6.84 7.01 11.67
N ASN A 47 -6.92 7.85 10.63
CA ASN A 47 -6.03 9.00 10.41
C ASN A 47 -4.53 8.61 10.47
N SER A 48 -3.72 9.28 11.27
CA SER A 48 -2.28 9.05 11.38
C SER A 48 -1.92 7.72 12.05
N ALA A 49 -2.90 7.07 12.71
CA ALA A 49 -2.74 5.76 13.31
C ALA A 49 -3.11 4.61 12.37
N ALA A 50 -3.51 4.90 11.12
CA ALA A 50 -3.84 3.88 10.12
C ALA A 50 -2.63 2.97 9.83
N ARG A 51 -2.81 1.67 10.04
CA ARG A 51 -1.81 0.63 9.78
C ARG A 51 -2.35 -0.37 8.78
N TYR A 52 -1.56 -0.69 7.77
CA TYR A 52 -1.88 -1.68 6.75
C TYR A 52 -1.08 -2.95 7.03
N ASP A 53 -1.71 -4.11 6.89
CA ASP A 53 -0.99 -5.37 6.97
C ASP A 53 -0.05 -5.51 5.76
N THR A 54 1.24 -5.67 6.03
CA THR A 54 2.27 -5.73 4.98
C THR A 54 2.04 -6.90 4.02
N ARG A 55 1.57 -8.05 4.53
CA ARG A 55 1.33 -9.26 3.71
C ARG A 55 0.10 -9.07 2.83
N ALA A 56 -0.95 -8.43 3.34
CA ALA A 56 -2.13 -8.11 2.56
C ALA A 56 -1.76 -7.16 1.41
N VAL A 57 -0.96 -6.12 1.69
CA VAL A 57 -0.48 -5.17 0.68
C VAL A 57 0.40 -5.86 -0.35
N SER A 58 1.37 -6.68 0.07
CA SER A 58 2.24 -7.39 -0.86
C SER A 58 1.47 -8.37 -1.77
N ARG A 59 0.44 -9.03 -1.23
CA ARG A 59 -0.43 -9.91 -2.02
C ARG A 59 -1.24 -9.13 -3.05
N TRP A 60 -1.77 -7.96 -2.67
CA TRP A 60 -2.47 -7.09 -3.61
C TRP A 60 -1.54 -6.59 -4.73
N ILE A 61 -0.30 -6.21 -4.39
CA ILE A 61 0.72 -5.80 -5.36
C ILE A 61 1.00 -6.92 -6.36
N ALA A 62 1.20 -8.15 -5.88
CA ALA A 62 1.45 -9.32 -6.72
C ALA A 62 0.27 -9.63 -7.65
N ASN A 63 -0.97 -9.54 -7.15
CA ASN A 63 -2.18 -9.74 -7.95
C ASN A 63 -2.35 -8.69 -9.07
N ASN A 64 -1.77 -7.51 -8.91
CA ASN A 64 -1.77 -6.46 -9.93
C ASN A 64 -0.54 -6.51 -10.85
N GLY A 65 0.23 -7.60 -10.82
CA GLY A 65 1.38 -7.83 -11.71
C GLY A 65 2.62 -7.03 -11.37
N SER A 66 2.69 -6.45 -10.16
CA SER A 66 3.85 -5.69 -9.68
C SER A 66 4.64 -6.50 -8.65
N LYS A 67 5.94 -6.23 -8.51
CA LYS A 67 6.82 -6.91 -7.55
C LYS A 67 7.00 -6.06 -6.29
N ALA A 68 6.72 -6.65 -5.12
CA ALA A 68 7.04 -6.03 -3.83
C ALA A 68 8.47 -6.39 -3.41
N VAL A 69 9.26 -5.39 -3.04
CA VAL A 69 10.62 -5.54 -2.47
C VAL A 69 10.60 -4.94 -1.07
N PHE A 70 11.22 -5.61 -0.10
CA PHE A 70 11.26 -5.15 1.29
C PHE A 70 12.66 -4.66 1.65
N VAL A 71 12.75 -3.49 2.29
CA VAL A 71 14.01 -2.85 2.74
C VAL A 71 13.99 -2.50 4.21
#